data_AF-A0A7J3ZN58-F1
#
_entry.id   AF-A0A7J3ZN58-F1
#
_cell.length_a   1.000
_cell.length_b   1.000
_cell.length_c   1.000
_cell.angle_alpha   90.00
_cell.angle_beta   90.00
_cell.angle_gamma   90.00
#
_symmetry.space_group_name_H-M   'P 1'
#
loop_
_entity.id
_entity.type
_entity.pdbx_description
1 polymer ?
#
loop_
_entity_poly.entity_id
_entity_poly.type
_entity_poly.pdbx_seq_one_letter_code
_entity_poly.pdbx_strand_id
1 'polypeptide(L)'
;MEISNLKAKIFALLREDEEFRYAVAGMLSLDEILRRLEKHDERFTEILRRLDTYEAELLKLREDFNKLSLEQIKLREEQVKLSLEQMNLREEQAKLREEQIKLREDFNKMLAVIERMDLRLSRVERTLEKLTIDIEDEARSIVRHKLAEVGINMDLTSLTLPDLELNIYGTSDNICVIGEVAVRANVRLLDELLEKIEKLRKNYPWMVKDRLIPVLYVALPMADLISEAKNKGIWLLKATEEFHRPNI
;
A
#
# COMPACT_ATOMS: atom_id res chain seq x y z
N MET A 1 118.73 24.59 -48.82
CA MET A 1 117.35 25.05 -49.02
C MET A 1 116.57 24.65 -47.78
N GLU A 2 116.33 25.60 -46.88
CA GLU A 2 115.94 25.32 -45.49
C GLU A 2 114.53 24.72 -45.41
N ILE A 3 114.36 23.69 -44.60
CA ILE A 3 113.09 22.97 -44.32
C ILE A 3 111.93 23.94 -44.01
N SER A 4 112.23 25.08 -43.40
CA SER A 4 111.28 26.16 -43.12
C SER A 4 110.56 26.69 -44.37
N ASN A 5 111.27 26.82 -45.49
CA ASN A 5 110.69 27.32 -46.75
C ASN A 5 109.75 26.28 -47.39
N LEU A 6 110.07 24.99 -47.28
CA LEU A 6 109.19 23.90 -47.74
C LEU A 6 107.90 23.82 -46.91
N LYS A 7 108.00 23.90 -45.57
CA LYS A 7 106.84 23.90 -44.67
C LYS A 7 105.89 25.07 -44.97
N ALA A 8 106.44 26.26 -45.22
CA ALA A 8 105.66 27.44 -45.60
C ALA A 8 104.89 27.21 -46.93
N LYS A 9 105.56 26.63 -47.94
CA LYS A 9 104.91 26.29 -49.22
C LYS A 9 103.81 25.23 -49.07
N ILE A 10 104.02 24.20 -48.25
CA ILE A 10 102.99 23.17 -47.99
C ILE A 10 101.76 23.79 -47.33
N PHE A 11 101.93 24.69 -46.36
CA PHE A 11 100.79 25.38 -45.75
C PHE A 11 100.07 26.34 -46.70
N ALA A 12 100.79 27.02 -47.58
CA ALA A 12 100.18 27.83 -48.63
C ALA A 12 99.31 26.98 -49.55
N LEU A 13 99.85 25.84 -50.04
CA LEU A 13 99.10 24.88 -50.87
C LEU A 13 97.88 24.32 -50.12
N LEU A 14 98.01 23.91 -48.86
CA LEU A 14 96.86 23.44 -48.06
C LEU A 14 95.77 24.51 -47.86
N ARG A 15 96.09 25.81 -47.97
CA ARG A 15 95.12 26.90 -47.81
C ARG A 15 94.46 27.30 -49.13
N GLU A 16 95.26 27.41 -50.18
CA GLU A 16 94.86 28.01 -51.46
C GLU A 16 94.43 26.96 -52.48
N ASP A 17 95.00 25.76 -52.44
CA ASP A 17 94.72 24.68 -53.39
C ASP A 17 93.75 23.66 -52.75
N GLU A 18 92.54 23.58 -53.29
CA GLU A 18 91.49 22.67 -52.84
C GLU A 18 91.81 21.21 -53.17
N GLU A 19 92.32 20.93 -54.37
CA GLU A 19 92.63 19.57 -54.84
C GLU A 19 93.79 18.98 -54.03
N PHE A 20 94.85 19.76 -53.80
CA PHE A 20 95.98 19.35 -52.96
C PHE A 20 95.55 19.09 -51.50
N ARG A 21 94.68 19.95 -50.95
CA ARG A 21 94.14 19.79 -49.59
C ARG A 21 93.30 18.53 -49.44
N TYR A 22 92.44 18.21 -50.40
CA TYR A 22 91.68 16.95 -50.39
C TYR A 22 92.58 15.73 -50.59
N ALA A 23 93.59 15.80 -51.45
CA ALA A 23 94.55 14.71 -51.61
C ALA A 23 95.31 14.42 -50.30
N VAL A 24 95.75 15.46 -49.59
CA VAL A 24 96.38 15.33 -48.27
C VAL A 24 95.39 14.80 -47.23
N ALA A 25 94.14 15.27 -47.24
CA ALA A 25 93.10 14.78 -46.34
C ALA A 25 92.82 13.27 -46.53
N GLY A 26 92.78 12.81 -47.79
CA GLY A 26 92.64 11.40 -48.12
C GLY A 26 93.85 10.56 -47.71
N MET A 27 95.07 11.06 -47.91
CA MET A 27 96.29 10.40 -47.41
C MET A 27 96.32 10.29 -45.87
N LEU A 28 95.75 11.27 -45.17
CA LEU A 28 95.61 11.28 -43.71
C LEU A 28 94.37 10.52 -43.20
N SER A 29 93.62 9.84 -44.09
CA SER A 29 92.37 9.13 -43.76
C SER A 29 91.29 10.02 -43.13
N LEU A 30 91.34 11.34 -43.36
CA LEU A 30 90.31 12.27 -42.87
C LEU A 30 88.95 12.04 -43.53
N ASP A 31 88.92 11.43 -44.72
CA ASP A 31 87.68 11.04 -45.41
C ASP A 31 86.80 10.10 -44.56
N GLU A 32 87.41 9.16 -43.82
CA GLU A 32 86.66 8.25 -42.94
C GLU A 32 86.07 9.00 -41.73
N ILE A 33 86.78 10.02 -41.23
CA ILE A 33 86.29 10.88 -40.14
C ILE A 33 85.10 11.72 -40.63
N LEU A 34 85.22 12.34 -41.81
CA LEU A 34 84.14 13.15 -42.40
C LEU A 34 82.89 12.31 -42.66
N ARG A 35 83.02 11.10 -43.22
CA ARG A 35 81.88 10.18 -43.41
C ARG A 35 81.20 9.77 -42.09
N ARG A 36 81.97 9.62 -41.01
CA ARG A 36 81.40 9.35 -39.67
C ARG A 36 80.67 10.57 -39.11
N LEU A 37 81.19 11.77 -39.34
CA LEU A 37 80.52 13.01 -38.95
C LEU A 37 79.21 13.21 -39.71
N GLU A 38 79.16 12.98 -41.02
CA GLU A 38 77.92 13.01 -41.81
C GLU A 38 76.87 12.03 -41.25
N LYS A 39 77.27 10.79 -40.97
CA LYS A 39 76.39 9.80 -40.32
C LYS A 39 75.92 10.23 -38.92
N HIS A 40 76.75 10.97 -38.20
CA HIS A 40 76.35 11.53 -36.90
C HIS A 40 75.37 12.68 -37.07
N ASP A 41 75.54 13.57 -38.05
CA ASP A 41 74.60 14.65 -38.34
C ASP A 41 73.22 14.11 -38.75
N GLU A 42 73.19 13.04 -39.54
CA GLU A 42 71.95 12.31 -39.85
C GLU A 42 71.28 11.78 -38.57
N ARG A 43 72.05 11.17 -37.66
CA ARG A 43 71.54 10.68 -36.37
C ARG A 43 71.05 11.83 -35.47
N PHE A 44 71.77 12.94 -35.41
CA PHE A 44 71.35 14.12 -34.65
C PHE A 44 70.05 14.69 -35.19
N THR A 45 69.91 14.77 -36.52
CA THR A 45 68.67 15.21 -37.17
C THR A 45 67.49 14.30 -36.81
N GLU A 46 67.71 12.98 -36.80
CA GLU A 46 66.68 12.02 -36.37
C GLU A 46 66.31 12.16 -34.89
N ILE A 47 67.30 12.39 -34.01
CA ILE A 47 67.05 12.64 -32.58
C ILE A 47 66.21 13.91 -32.40
N LEU A 48 66.54 15.00 -33.10
CA LEU A 48 65.79 16.25 -33.02
C LEU A 48 64.34 16.06 -33.45
N ARG A 49 64.09 15.34 -34.57
CA ARG A 49 62.73 15.00 -34.99
C ARG A 49 61.95 14.23 -33.92
N ARG A 50 62.59 13.26 -33.27
CA ARG A 50 61.95 12.51 -32.18
C ARG A 50 61.63 13.38 -30.96
N LEU A 51 62.51 14.31 -30.63
CA LEU A 51 62.26 15.28 -29.55
C LEU A 51 61.05 16.16 -29.88
N ASP A 52 60.94 16.68 -31.11
CA ASP A 52 59.78 17.46 -31.54
C ASP A 52 58.48 16.64 -31.43
N THR A 53 58.52 15.36 -31.82
CA THR A 53 57.34 14.49 -31.69
C THR A 53 56.96 14.23 -30.23
N TYR A 54 57.94 14.02 -29.35
CA TYR A 54 57.67 13.82 -27.91
C TYR A 54 57.14 15.09 -27.24
N GLU A 55 57.63 16.27 -27.63
CA GLU A 55 57.11 17.52 -27.12
C GLU A 55 55.64 17.71 -27.50
N ALA A 56 55.28 17.38 -28.75
CA ALA A 56 53.89 17.40 -29.19
C ALA A 56 52.99 16.39 -28.44
N GLU A 57 53.49 15.19 -28.14
CA GLU A 57 52.77 14.21 -27.33
C GLU A 57 52.58 14.67 -25.87
N LEU A 58 53.59 15.29 -25.27
CA LEU A 58 53.51 15.83 -23.92
C LEU A 58 52.48 16.97 -23.81
N LEU A 59 52.38 17.81 -24.84
CA LEU A 59 51.35 18.86 -24.89
C LEU A 59 49.95 18.26 -24.91
N LYS A 60 49.71 17.24 -25.76
CA LYS A 60 48.42 16.53 -25.81
C LYS A 60 48.08 15.87 -24.49
N LEU A 61 49.04 15.17 -23.88
CA LEU A 61 48.84 14.53 -22.59
C LEU A 61 48.47 15.54 -21.50
N ARG A 62 49.07 16.73 -21.54
CA ARG A 62 48.75 17.81 -20.60
C ARG A 62 47.35 18.36 -20.81
N GLU A 63 46.91 18.51 -22.06
CA GLU A 63 45.53 18.90 -22.37
C GLU A 63 44.51 17.89 -21.86
N ASP A 64 44.76 16.59 -22.10
CA ASP A 64 43.87 15.53 -21.63
C ASP A 64 43.86 15.42 -20.11
N PHE A 65 45.01 15.60 -19.45
CA PHE A 65 45.08 15.68 -17.99
C PHE A 65 44.25 16.84 -17.44
N ASN A 66 44.30 18.02 -18.07
CA ASN A 66 43.50 19.17 -17.65
C ASN A 66 41.99 18.90 -17.81
N LYS A 67 41.57 18.24 -18.89
CA LYS A 67 40.17 17.84 -19.09
C LYS A 67 39.70 16.88 -17.99
N LEU A 68 40.49 15.86 -17.69
CA LEU A 68 40.19 14.90 -16.62
C LEU A 68 40.11 15.60 -15.25
N SER A 69 41.00 16.55 -14.99
CA SER A 69 40.96 17.32 -13.74
C SER A 69 39.67 18.14 -13.62
N LEU A 70 39.17 18.73 -14.71
CA LEU A 70 37.92 19.47 -14.73
C LEU A 70 36.70 18.56 -14.51
N GLU A 71 36.69 17.38 -15.13
CA GLU A 71 35.64 16.37 -14.91
C GLU A 71 35.63 15.89 -13.46
N GLN A 72 36.81 15.68 -12.86
CA GLN A 72 36.91 15.27 -11.46
C GLN A 72 36.36 16.33 -10.50
N ILE A 73 36.55 17.62 -10.80
CA ILE A 73 35.97 18.72 -10.01
C ILE A 73 34.43 18.68 -10.11
N LYS A 74 33.87 18.56 -11.32
CA LYS A 74 32.41 18.47 -11.52
C LYS A 74 31.80 17.28 -10.78
N LEU A 75 32.43 16.11 -10.86
CA LEU A 75 31.97 14.91 -10.15
C LEU A 75 31.97 15.12 -8.63
N ARG A 76 32.98 15.82 -8.08
CA ARG A 76 33.02 16.16 -6.65
C ARG A 76 31.89 17.10 -6.26
N GLU A 77 31.58 18.10 -7.09
CA GLU A 77 30.46 19.02 -6.84
C GLU A 77 29.12 18.28 -6.83
N GLU A 78 28.91 17.35 -7.77
CA GLU A 78 27.71 16.50 -7.82
C GLU A 78 27.61 15.59 -6.59
N GLN A 79 28.72 14.97 -6.15
CA GLN A 79 28.74 14.16 -4.93
C GLN A 79 28.36 14.97 -3.69
N VAL A 80 28.82 16.22 -3.58
CA VAL A 80 28.44 17.11 -2.47
C VAL A 80 26.95 17.41 -2.49
N LYS A 81 26.37 17.70 -3.67
CA LYS A 81 24.92 17.93 -3.80
C LYS A 81 24.11 16.70 -3.40
N LEU A 82 24.48 15.53 -3.91
CA LEU A 82 23.83 14.26 -3.55
C LEU A 82 23.92 13.97 -2.04
N SER A 83 25.06 14.27 -1.42
CA SER A 83 25.21 14.12 0.03
C SER A 83 24.25 15.03 0.80
N LEU A 84 24.05 16.27 0.35
CA LEU A 84 23.13 17.22 0.97
C LEU A 84 21.67 16.74 0.83
N GLU A 85 21.28 16.26 -0.36
CA GLU A 85 19.95 15.70 -0.59
C GLU A 85 19.70 14.46 0.29
N GLN A 86 20.69 13.57 0.44
CA GLN A 86 20.58 12.42 1.34
C GLN A 86 20.40 12.84 2.81
N MET A 87 21.03 13.93 3.26
CA MET A 87 20.83 14.44 4.61
C MET A 87 19.41 14.95 4.81
N ASN A 88 18.87 15.72 3.85
CA ASN A 88 17.50 16.22 3.91
C ASN A 88 16.48 15.07 3.92
N LEU A 89 16.65 14.07 3.05
CA LEU A 89 15.77 12.89 3.02
C LEU A 89 15.81 12.11 4.35
N ARG A 90 16.98 11.99 4.99
CA ARG A 90 17.09 11.36 6.31
C ARG A 90 16.33 12.13 7.39
N GLU A 91 16.37 13.47 7.33
CA GLU A 91 15.62 14.32 8.27
C GLU A 91 14.11 14.17 8.08
N GLU A 92 13.62 14.16 6.82
CA GLU A 92 12.21 13.93 6.52
C GLU A 92 11.75 12.54 6.98
N GLN A 93 12.57 11.50 6.76
CA GLN A 93 12.27 10.16 7.25
C GLN A 93 12.19 10.10 8.78
N ALA A 94 13.01 10.88 9.49
CA ALA A 94 12.94 10.96 10.96
C ALA A 94 11.61 11.60 11.42
N LYS A 95 11.20 12.70 10.80
CA LYS A 95 9.92 13.36 11.09
C LYS A 95 8.72 12.44 10.83
N LEU A 96 8.71 11.75 9.70
CA LEU A 96 7.66 10.77 9.37
C LEU A 96 7.59 9.62 10.40
N ARG A 97 8.73 9.15 10.91
CA ARG A 97 8.75 8.13 11.97
C ARG A 97 8.14 8.64 13.27
N GLU A 98 8.42 9.89 13.66
CA GLU A 98 7.80 10.49 14.85
C GLU A 98 6.28 10.61 14.70
N GLU A 99 5.79 11.02 13.53
CA GLU A 99 4.36 11.10 13.23
C GLU A 99 3.70 9.71 13.29
N GLN A 100 4.35 8.68 12.75
CA GLN A 100 3.85 7.31 12.83
C GLN A 100 3.75 6.79 14.28
N ILE A 101 4.69 7.16 15.15
CA ILE A 101 4.63 6.81 16.57
C ILE A 101 3.41 7.46 17.23
N LYS A 102 3.21 8.77 17.02
CA LYS A 102 2.04 9.50 17.55
C LYS A 102 0.73 8.90 17.06
N LEU A 103 0.64 8.58 15.77
CA LEU A 103 -0.55 7.95 15.19
C LEU A 103 -0.84 6.60 15.85
N ARG A 104 0.20 5.78 16.11
CA ARG A 104 0.04 4.49 16.82
C ARG A 104 -0.44 4.68 18.25
N GLU A 105 0.07 5.68 18.96
CA GLU A 105 -0.39 6.00 20.32
C GLU A 105 -1.87 6.40 20.34
N ASP A 106 -2.28 7.27 19.41
CA ASP A 106 -3.67 7.71 19.32
C ASP A 106 -4.61 6.58 18.90
N PHE A 107 -4.16 5.71 17.99
CA PHE A 107 -4.89 4.50 17.63
C PHE A 107 -5.10 3.57 18.83
N ASN A 108 -4.07 3.35 19.64
CA ASN A 108 -4.17 2.54 20.85
C ASN A 108 -5.14 3.15 21.89
N LYS A 109 -5.14 4.49 22.05
CA LYS A 109 -6.13 5.17 22.90
C LYS A 109 -7.55 4.94 22.40
N MET A 110 -7.75 5.00 21.08
CA MET A 110 -9.06 4.74 20.47
C MET A 110 -9.52 3.29 20.69
N LEU A 111 -8.63 2.31 20.53
CA LEU A 111 -8.94 0.91 20.82
C LEU A 111 -9.41 0.72 22.28
N ALA A 112 -8.72 1.34 23.24
CA ALA A 112 -9.13 1.29 24.65
C ALA A 112 -10.49 1.98 24.92
N VAL A 113 -10.90 2.96 24.11
CA VAL A 113 -12.26 3.52 24.16
C VAL A 113 -13.27 2.51 23.61
N ILE A 114 -12.98 1.87 22.47
CA ILE A 114 -13.83 0.86 21.84
C ILE A 114 -14.06 -0.33 22.78
N GLU A 115 -13.01 -0.87 23.40
CA GLU A 115 -13.13 -1.96 24.39
C GLU A 115 -14.07 -1.60 25.56
N ARG A 116 -13.99 -0.36 26.05
CA ARG A 116 -14.90 0.13 27.10
C ARG A 116 -16.34 0.28 26.61
N MET A 117 -16.54 0.65 25.35
CA MET A 117 -17.87 0.71 24.75
C MET A 117 -18.47 -0.69 24.61
N ASP A 118 -17.67 -1.66 24.19
CA ASP A 118 -18.09 -3.06 24.03
C ASP A 118 -18.59 -3.65 25.36
N LEU A 119 -17.82 -3.48 26.44
CA LEU A 119 -18.24 -3.88 27.79
C LEU A 119 -19.55 -3.23 28.26
N ARG A 120 -19.82 -1.99 27.83
CA ARG A 120 -21.08 -1.30 28.14
C ARG A 120 -22.23 -1.87 27.31
N LEU A 121 -22.01 -2.14 26.03
CA LEU A 121 -23.00 -2.73 25.14
C LEU A 121 -23.41 -4.12 25.62
N SER A 122 -22.46 -4.98 26.01
CA SER A 122 -22.78 -6.30 26.55
C SER A 122 -23.64 -6.24 27.83
N ARG A 123 -23.52 -5.18 28.64
CA ARG A 123 -24.40 -4.98 29.80
C ARG A 123 -25.81 -4.58 29.37
N VAL A 124 -25.91 -3.71 28.36
CA VAL A 124 -27.20 -3.30 27.79
C VAL A 124 -27.91 -4.51 27.18
N GLU A 125 -27.19 -5.36 26.42
CA GLU A 125 -27.70 -6.61 25.86
C GLU A 125 -28.30 -7.51 26.95
N ARG A 126 -27.56 -7.78 28.04
CA ARG A 126 -28.07 -8.59 29.17
C ARG A 126 -29.29 -7.98 29.86
N THR A 127 -29.41 -6.66 29.90
CA THR A 127 -30.61 -6.00 30.45
C THR A 127 -31.80 -6.10 29.50
N LEU A 128 -31.55 -6.06 28.19
CA LEU A 128 -32.58 -6.25 27.18
C LEU A 128 -33.09 -7.70 27.18
N GLU A 129 -32.21 -8.70 27.28
CA GLU A 129 -32.57 -10.13 27.37
C GLU A 129 -33.55 -10.42 28.52
N LYS A 130 -33.34 -9.79 29.68
CA LYS A 130 -34.24 -9.96 30.84
C LYS A 130 -35.60 -9.31 30.62
N LEU A 131 -35.62 -8.13 29.99
CA LEU A 131 -36.87 -7.45 29.64
C LEU A 131 -37.65 -8.21 28.56
N THR A 132 -36.98 -8.89 27.63
CA THR A 132 -37.64 -9.69 26.59
C THR A 132 -38.36 -10.91 27.16
N ILE A 133 -37.82 -11.58 28.19
CA ILE A 133 -38.51 -12.74 28.81
C ILE A 133 -39.85 -12.31 29.43
N ASP A 134 -39.87 -11.20 30.19
CA ASP A 134 -41.10 -10.71 30.83
C ASP A 134 -42.18 -10.32 29.80
N ILE A 135 -41.75 -9.77 28.66
CA ILE A 135 -42.66 -9.34 27.59
C ILE A 135 -43.18 -10.54 26.79
N GLU A 136 -42.41 -11.61 26.62
CA GLU A 136 -42.90 -12.84 25.98
C GLU A 136 -43.99 -13.53 26.78
N ASP A 137 -43.82 -13.63 28.10
CA ASP A 137 -44.84 -14.21 28.98
C ASP A 137 -46.11 -13.35 29.01
N GLU A 138 -45.97 -12.01 29.07
CA GLU A 138 -47.08 -11.07 28.93
C GLU A 138 -47.80 -11.24 27.57
N ALA A 139 -47.04 -11.30 26.47
CA ALA A 139 -47.58 -11.47 25.14
C ALA A 139 -48.40 -12.74 25.01
N ARG A 140 -47.86 -13.89 25.45
CA ARG A 140 -48.59 -15.17 25.41
C ARG A 140 -49.87 -15.12 26.26
N SER A 141 -49.83 -14.47 27.42
CA SER A 141 -51.02 -14.29 28.27
C SER A 141 -52.11 -13.45 27.60
N ILE A 142 -51.74 -12.29 27.04
CA ILE A 142 -52.66 -11.37 26.35
C ILE A 142 -53.25 -12.00 25.09
N VAL A 143 -52.42 -12.63 24.26
CA VAL A 143 -52.88 -13.29 23.03
C VAL A 143 -53.83 -14.45 23.37
N ARG A 144 -53.53 -15.24 24.40
CA ARG A 144 -54.43 -16.31 24.87
C ARG A 144 -55.78 -15.74 25.31
N HIS A 145 -55.79 -14.63 26.06
CA HIS A 145 -57.02 -13.97 26.48
C HIS A 145 -57.85 -13.47 25.29
N LYS A 146 -57.20 -12.86 24.29
CA LYS A 146 -57.87 -12.38 23.08
C LYS A 146 -58.40 -13.49 22.17
N LEU A 147 -57.70 -14.62 22.09
CA LEU A 147 -58.21 -15.81 21.40
C LEU A 147 -59.46 -16.36 22.09
N ALA A 148 -59.51 -16.35 23.42
CA ALA A 148 -60.68 -16.81 24.17
C ALA A 148 -61.92 -15.92 23.95
N GLU A 149 -61.76 -14.60 23.78
CA GLU A 149 -62.86 -13.68 23.44
C GLU A 149 -63.55 -14.04 22.11
N VAL A 150 -62.81 -14.63 21.17
CA VAL A 150 -63.33 -15.10 19.87
C VAL A 150 -63.69 -16.59 19.87
N GLY A 151 -63.72 -17.23 21.05
CA GLY A 151 -64.11 -18.62 21.23
C GLY A 151 -63.03 -19.66 20.92
N ILE A 152 -61.77 -19.25 20.75
CA ILE A 152 -60.64 -20.13 20.48
C ILE A 152 -59.86 -20.34 21.77
N ASN A 153 -59.94 -21.54 22.34
CA ASN A 153 -59.15 -21.88 23.52
C ASN A 153 -57.93 -22.71 23.13
N MET A 154 -56.73 -22.16 23.34
CA MET A 154 -55.47 -22.85 23.04
C MET A 154 -54.34 -22.39 23.96
N ASP A 155 -53.38 -23.27 24.20
CA ASP A 155 -52.15 -22.94 24.90
C ASP A 155 -51.11 -22.39 23.93
N LEU A 156 -50.46 -21.30 24.34
CA LEU A 156 -49.36 -20.65 23.63
C LEU A 156 -48.04 -20.88 24.37
N THR A 157 -47.02 -21.29 23.62
CA THR A 157 -45.65 -21.57 24.10
C THR A 157 -44.63 -20.98 23.12
N SER A 158 -43.34 -20.96 23.48
CA SER A 158 -42.29 -20.73 22.49
C SER A 158 -42.02 -22.01 21.69
N LEU A 159 -41.61 -21.85 20.43
CA LEU A 159 -41.24 -22.95 19.56
C LEU A 159 -39.79 -22.78 19.12
N THR A 160 -38.92 -23.71 19.55
CA THR A 160 -37.50 -23.74 19.20
C THR A 160 -37.19 -24.97 18.34
N LEU A 161 -36.71 -24.73 17.13
CA LEU A 161 -36.28 -25.73 16.16
C LEU A 161 -34.80 -25.48 15.77
N PRO A 162 -34.11 -26.44 15.14
CA PRO A 162 -32.69 -26.29 14.78
C PRO A 162 -32.34 -25.06 13.94
N ASP A 163 -33.26 -24.58 13.11
CA ASP A 163 -33.07 -23.49 12.14
C ASP A 163 -34.05 -22.32 12.35
N LEU A 164 -34.93 -22.39 13.36
CA LEU A 164 -36.01 -21.43 13.56
C LEU A 164 -36.40 -21.32 15.05
N GLU A 165 -36.64 -20.10 15.50
CA GLU A 165 -37.23 -19.81 16.80
C GLU A 165 -38.39 -18.82 16.66
N LEU A 166 -39.48 -19.12 17.36
CA LEU A 166 -40.72 -18.33 17.40
C LEU A 166 -41.13 -18.10 18.86
N ASN A 167 -41.41 -16.85 19.23
CA ASN A 167 -41.76 -16.52 20.63
C ASN A 167 -43.18 -16.99 21.01
N ILE A 168 -44.09 -17.04 20.04
CA ILE A 168 -45.49 -17.46 20.22
C ILE A 168 -45.83 -18.54 19.20
N TYR A 169 -46.23 -19.70 19.69
CA TYR A 169 -46.75 -20.80 18.91
C TYR A 169 -47.85 -21.55 19.67
N GLY A 170 -48.91 -21.92 18.97
CA GLY A 170 -49.96 -22.79 19.49
C GLY A 170 -50.86 -23.34 18.40
N THR A 171 -51.44 -24.51 18.64
CA THR A 171 -52.35 -25.17 17.69
C THR A 171 -53.57 -25.71 18.41
N SER A 172 -54.74 -25.56 17.80
CA SER A 172 -56.00 -26.15 18.27
C SER A 172 -56.88 -26.49 17.07
N ASP A 173 -57.37 -27.73 17.00
CA ASP A 173 -58.14 -28.29 15.89
C ASP A 173 -57.52 -27.98 14.50
N ASN A 174 -58.11 -27.04 13.75
CA ASN A 174 -57.67 -26.60 12.43
C ASN A 174 -57.00 -25.21 12.41
N ILE A 175 -56.67 -24.66 13.58
CA ILE A 175 -56.09 -23.33 13.74
C ILE A 175 -54.67 -23.44 14.29
N CYS A 176 -53.76 -22.65 13.73
CA CYS A 176 -52.44 -22.44 14.29
C CYS A 176 -52.17 -20.93 14.46
N VAL A 177 -51.55 -20.59 15.58
CA VAL A 177 -51.12 -19.23 15.91
C VAL A 177 -49.61 -19.22 15.90
N ILE A 178 -49.02 -18.29 15.15
CA ILE A 178 -47.58 -18.11 15.03
C ILE A 178 -47.27 -16.64 15.23
N GLY A 179 -46.33 -16.30 16.11
CA GLY A 179 -46.00 -14.91 16.34
C GLY A 179 -44.65 -14.61 16.96
N GLU A 180 -44.30 -13.34 16.83
CA GLU A 180 -43.08 -12.72 17.36
C GLU A 180 -43.44 -11.65 18.39
N VAL A 181 -42.51 -11.43 19.31
CA VAL A 181 -42.64 -10.49 20.42
C VAL A 181 -41.53 -9.47 20.35
N ALA A 182 -41.86 -8.18 20.43
CA ALA A 182 -40.87 -7.12 20.50
C ALA A 182 -41.28 -5.97 21.41
N VAL A 183 -40.30 -5.35 22.07
CA VAL A 183 -40.54 -4.14 22.87
C VAL A 183 -40.84 -2.94 21.94
N ARG A 184 -40.09 -2.85 20.85
CA ARG A 184 -40.22 -1.80 19.83
C ARG A 184 -39.92 -2.39 18.47
N ALA A 185 -40.79 -2.17 17.49
CA ALA A 185 -40.67 -2.80 16.18
C ALA A 185 -40.90 -1.82 15.03
N ASN A 186 -40.18 -2.06 13.94
CA ASN A 186 -40.40 -1.45 12.63
C ASN A 186 -40.93 -2.53 11.65
N VAL A 187 -41.12 -2.16 10.38
CA VAL A 187 -41.64 -3.07 9.35
C VAL A 187 -40.77 -4.32 9.15
N ARG A 188 -39.46 -4.27 9.45
CA ARG A 188 -38.57 -5.44 9.28
C ARG A 188 -38.97 -6.63 10.13
N LEU A 189 -39.48 -6.40 11.35
CA LEU A 189 -39.93 -7.49 12.22
C LEU A 189 -41.13 -8.23 11.61
N LEU A 190 -42.00 -7.49 10.92
CA LEU A 190 -43.14 -8.06 10.21
C LEU A 190 -42.67 -8.94 9.03
N ASP A 191 -41.67 -8.47 8.29
CA ASP A 191 -41.08 -9.25 7.19
C ASP A 191 -40.35 -10.50 7.72
N GLU A 192 -39.61 -10.38 8.82
CA GLU A 192 -38.96 -11.50 9.51
C GLU A 192 -39.98 -12.56 9.97
N LEU A 193 -41.10 -12.14 10.58
CA LEU A 193 -42.18 -13.06 10.96
C LEU A 193 -42.72 -13.83 9.75
N LEU A 194 -42.93 -13.15 8.62
CA LEU A 194 -43.41 -13.79 7.39
C LEU A 194 -42.39 -14.78 6.82
N GLU A 195 -41.12 -14.41 6.77
CA GLU A 195 -40.04 -15.32 6.34
C GLU A 195 -39.96 -16.56 7.24
N LYS A 196 -40.11 -16.37 8.55
CA LYS A 196 -40.15 -17.46 9.54
C LYS A 196 -41.35 -18.39 9.31
N ILE A 197 -42.53 -17.84 9.04
CA ILE A 197 -43.73 -18.61 8.70
C ILE A 197 -43.53 -19.41 7.41
N GLU A 198 -42.92 -18.81 6.38
CA GLU A 198 -42.64 -19.50 5.12
C GLU A 198 -41.63 -20.64 5.30
N LYS A 199 -40.56 -20.41 6.07
CA LYS A 199 -39.61 -21.47 6.45
C LYS A 199 -40.31 -22.60 7.20
N LEU A 200 -41.20 -22.27 8.14
CA LEU A 200 -41.96 -23.27 8.87
C LEU A 200 -42.87 -24.10 7.95
N ARG A 201 -43.57 -23.45 7.01
CA ARG A 201 -44.38 -24.14 6.00
C ARG A 201 -43.56 -25.08 5.11
N LYS A 202 -42.33 -24.70 4.77
CA LYS A 202 -41.46 -25.47 3.87
C LYS A 202 -40.77 -26.63 4.57
N ASN A 203 -40.21 -26.39 5.75
CA ASN A 203 -39.35 -27.35 6.46
C ASN A 203 -40.14 -28.19 7.47
N TYR A 204 -41.23 -27.66 8.02
CA TYR A 204 -42.05 -28.32 9.05
C TYR A 204 -43.57 -28.22 8.75
N PRO A 205 -44.05 -28.73 7.59
CA PRO A 205 -45.44 -28.52 7.16
C PRO A 205 -46.49 -29.03 8.17
N TRP A 206 -46.19 -30.09 8.92
CA TRP A 206 -47.11 -30.68 9.90
C TRP A 206 -47.45 -29.77 11.08
N MET A 207 -46.67 -28.70 11.28
CA MET A 207 -46.85 -27.73 12.37
C MET A 207 -47.72 -26.54 11.98
N VAL A 208 -48.04 -26.41 10.70
CA VAL A 208 -48.93 -25.35 10.18
C VAL A 208 -50.27 -25.97 9.83
N LYS A 209 -51.35 -25.43 10.39
CA LYS A 209 -52.75 -25.84 10.12
C LYS A 209 -53.35 -24.99 8.99
N ASP A 210 -54.51 -25.40 8.48
CA ASP A 210 -55.17 -24.71 7.35
C ASP A 210 -55.44 -23.24 7.66
N ARG A 211 -55.83 -22.95 8.91
CA ARG A 211 -56.10 -21.59 9.36
C ARG A 211 -54.94 -21.06 10.20
N LEU A 212 -54.08 -20.26 9.57
CA LEU A 212 -52.97 -19.59 10.23
C LEU A 212 -53.36 -18.18 10.69
N ILE A 213 -53.11 -17.88 11.96
CA ILE A 213 -53.22 -16.53 12.54
C ILE A 213 -51.81 -16.02 12.85
N PRO A 214 -51.23 -15.17 12.00
CA PRO A 214 -49.97 -14.52 12.29
C PRO A 214 -50.18 -13.41 13.34
N VAL A 215 -49.41 -13.46 14.42
CA VAL A 215 -49.50 -12.53 15.55
C VAL A 215 -48.20 -11.77 15.72
N LEU A 216 -48.30 -10.47 15.93
CA LEU A 216 -47.18 -9.62 16.29
C LEU A 216 -47.55 -8.88 17.56
N TYR A 217 -46.88 -9.19 18.68
CA TYR A 217 -47.06 -8.46 19.93
C TYR A 217 -45.95 -7.42 20.06
N VAL A 218 -46.33 -6.14 20.09
CA VAL A 218 -45.38 -5.03 20.18
C VAL A 218 -45.83 -4.04 21.24
N ALA A 219 -45.00 -3.82 22.28
CA ALA A 219 -45.34 -2.87 23.33
C ALA A 219 -45.42 -1.41 22.79
N LEU A 220 -44.51 -1.05 21.87
CA LEU A 220 -44.46 0.26 21.22
C LEU A 220 -44.35 0.14 19.68
N PRO A 221 -45.46 -0.04 18.96
CA PRO A 221 -45.46 -0.11 17.50
C PRO A 221 -45.33 1.28 16.84
N MET A 222 -44.55 1.36 15.76
CA MET A 222 -44.45 2.55 14.92
C MET A 222 -45.67 2.66 13.97
N ALA A 223 -46.05 3.88 13.55
CA ALA A 223 -47.25 4.11 12.72
C ALA A 223 -47.24 3.33 11.38
N ASP A 224 -46.05 3.21 10.81
CA ASP A 224 -45.76 2.53 9.55
C ASP A 224 -46.05 1.03 9.67
N LEU A 225 -45.68 0.43 10.81
CA LEU A 225 -45.94 -0.98 11.14
C LEU A 225 -47.44 -1.25 11.29
N ILE A 226 -48.19 -0.33 11.91
CA ILE A 226 -49.64 -0.47 12.06
C ILE A 226 -50.33 -0.50 10.69
N SER A 227 -49.89 0.38 9.78
CA SER A 227 -50.42 0.43 8.41
C SER A 227 -50.09 -0.84 7.63
N GLU A 228 -48.85 -1.32 7.74
CA GLU A 228 -48.40 -2.51 7.02
C GLU A 228 -49.02 -3.81 7.55
N ALA A 229 -49.19 -3.93 8.87
CA ALA A 229 -49.86 -5.06 9.48
C ALA A 229 -51.32 -5.19 9.01
N LYS A 230 -52.01 -4.05 8.84
CA LYS A 230 -53.37 -4.01 8.26
C LYS A 230 -53.39 -4.48 6.80
N ASN A 231 -52.41 -4.05 6.00
CA ASN A 231 -52.31 -4.43 4.59
C ASN A 231 -52.06 -5.94 4.42
N LYS A 232 -51.21 -6.53 5.28
CA LYS A 232 -50.82 -7.94 5.20
C LYS A 232 -51.69 -8.87 6.06
N GLY A 233 -52.69 -8.35 6.76
CA GLY A 233 -53.62 -9.14 7.59
C GLY A 233 -52.97 -9.78 8.82
N ILE A 234 -52.03 -9.10 9.46
CA ILE A 234 -51.27 -9.61 10.62
C ILE A 234 -51.85 -9.05 11.92
N TRP A 235 -52.17 -9.92 12.87
CA TRP A 235 -52.76 -9.52 14.14
C TRP A 235 -51.76 -8.75 15.00
N LEU A 236 -51.91 -7.42 15.08
CA LEU A 236 -51.01 -6.55 15.83
C LEU A 236 -51.62 -6.14 17.18
N LEU A 237 -50.93 -6.50 18.26
CA LEU A 237 -51.42 -6.38 19.63
C LEU A 237 -50.40 -5.66 20.54
N LYS A 238 -50.91 -4.91 21.52
CA LYS A 238 -50.17 -4.51 22.74
C LYS A 238 -51.01 -4.83 23.98
N ALA A 239 -50.41 -4.79 25.17
CA ALA A 239 -51.10 -5.07 26.44
C ALA A 239 -52.46 -4.36 26.61
N THR A 240 -52.58 -3.12 26.14
CA THR A 240 -53.74 -2.25 26.39
C THR A 240 -54.61 -1.96 25.17
N GLU A 241 -54.22 -2.37 23.96
CA GLU A 241 -54.92 -2.00 22.73
C GLU A 241 -54.69 -3.03 21.64
N GLU A 242 -55.68 -3.17 20.77
CA GLU A 242 -55.65 -4.03 19.60
C GLU A 242 -55.67 -3.14 18.35
N PHE A 243 -54.59 -3.12 17.59
CA PHE A 243 -54.40 -2.18 16.48
C PHE A 243 -54.98 -2.68 15.15
N HIS A 244 -55.00 -4.00 14.96
CA HIS A 244 -55.60 -4.65 13.80
C HIS A 244 -55.96 -6.10 14.12
N ARG A 245 -57.21 -6.50 13.92
CA ARG A 245 -57.66 -7.89 14.00
C ARG A 245 -57.86 -8.44 12.57
N PRO A 246 -57.25 -9.57 12.20
CA PRO A 246 -57.54 -10.23 10.92
C PRO A 246 -58.94 -10.86 10.94
N ASN A 247 -59.46 -11.28 9.78
CA ASN A 247 -60.74 -12.01 9.72
C ASN A 247 -60.56 -13.45 10.23
N ILE A 248 -60.82 -13.66 11.52
CA ILE A 248 -60.85 -14.94 12.26
C ILE A 248 -62.28 -15.50 12.32
#